data_AF-A0A7C3QZZ8-F1
#
_entry.id   AF-A0A7C3QZZ8-F1
#
_cell.length_a   1.000
_cell.length_b   1.000
_cell.length_c   1.000
_cell.angle_alpha   90.00
_cell.angle_beta   90.00
_cell.angle_gamma   90.00
#
_symmetry.space_group_name_H-M   'P 1'
#
loop_
_entity.id
_entity.type
_entity.pdbx_description
1 polymer ?
#
loop_
_entity_poly.entity_id
_entity_poly.type
_entity_poly.pdbx_seq_one_letter_code
_entity_poly.pdbx_strand_id
1 'polypeptide(L)' 'MAASKVQVNTRKWEFSNLGKKAKPQGYGCWAFEIGGEVKFYRGQYSECKAQAQKDAAELGIAQITLLP' A
#
# COMPACT_ATOMS: atom_id res chain seq x y z
N MET A 1 -14.86 18.54 1.46
CA MET A 1 -14.81 17.16 0.94
C MET A 1 -13.88 16.36 1.84
N ALA A 2 -14.42 15.40 2.59
CA ALA A 2 -13.61 14.58 3.49
C ALA A 2 -12.70 13.68 2.65
N ALA A 3 -11.38 13.88 2.74
CA ALA A 3 -10.41 12.94 2.21
C ALA A 3 -10.54 11.65 3.03
N SER A 4 -11.37 10.72 2.55
CA SER A 4 -11.47 9.37 3.09
C SER A 4 -10.06 8.81 3.17
N LYS A 5 -9.51 8.69 4.39
CA LYS A 5 -8.17 8.16 4.60
C LYS A 5 -8.17 6.71 4.14
N VAL A 6 -7.72 6.47 2.90
CA VAL A 6 -7.59 5.13 2.34
C VAL A 6 -6.71 4.32 3.28
N GLN A 7 -7.27 3.27 3.87
CA GLN A 7 -6.56 2.42 4.82
C GLN A 7 -5.65 1.46 4.06
N VAL A 8 -4.37 1.44 4.43
CA VAL A 8 -3.38 0.53 3.83
C VAL A 8 -3.15 -0.62 4.80
N ASN A 9 -3.61 -1.81 4.43
CA ASN A 9 -3.45 -3.00 5.23
C ASN A 9 -2.06 -3.61 4.97
N THR A 10 -1.15 -3.46 5.94
CA THR A 10 0.23 -3.95 5.86
C THR A 10 0.40 -5.36 6.43
N ARG A 11 -0.68 -5.98 6.94
CA ARG A 11 -0.59 -7.27 7.65
C ARG A 11 0.00 -8.39 6.79
N LYS A 12 -0.29 -8.43 5.49
CA LYS A 12 0.26 -9.45 4.57
C LYS A 12 1.78 -9.27 4.37
N TRP A 13 2.25 -8.04 4.29
CA TRP A 13 3.69 -7.72 4.19
C TRP A 13 4.44 -8.03 5.50
N GLU A 14 3.85 -7.68 6.65
CA GLU A 14 4.43 -7.95 7.98
C GLU A 14 4.60 -9.45 8.27
N PHE A 15 3.73 -10.31 7.71
CA PHE A 15 3.79 -11.75 7.91
C PHE A 15 4.90 -12.43 7.09
N SER A 16 5.19 -11.92 5.89
CA SER A 16 6.21 -12.52 5.01
C SER A 16 7.63 -12.08 5.39
N ASN A 17 7.79 -10.91 6.00
CA ASN A 17 9.11 -10.35 6.29
C ASN A 17 9.70 -10.76 7.66
N LEU A 18 9.53 -12.04 8.03
CA LEU A 18 10.23 -12.67 9.17
C LEU A 18 9.96 -12.03 10.55
N GLY A 19 8.70 -11.71 10.87
CA GLY A 19 8.29 -11.35 12.24
C GLY A 19 8.87 -10.04 12.79
N LYS A 20 9.64 -9.30 11.99
CA LYS A 20 10.05 -7.95 12.33
C LYS A 20 8.85 -7.05 12.09
N LYS A 21 8.27 -6.51 13.17
CA LYS A 21 7.41 -5.31 13.19
C LYS A 21 8.12 -4.05 12.61
N ALA A 22 9.07 -4.22 11.71
CA ALA A 22 9.69 -3.14 10.98
C ALA A 22 8.65 -2.70 9.96
N LYS A 23 8.05 -1.52 10.17
CA LYS A 23 7.18 -0.90 9.16
C LYS A 23 7.88 -1.00 7.79
N PRO A 24 7.17 -1.24 6.68
CA PRO A 24 7.77 -1.18 5.34
C PRO A 24 8.49 0.16 5.16
N GLN A 25 9.80 0.13 4.90
CA GLN A 25 10.63 1.31 4.66
C GLN A 25 11.67 0.96 3.60
N GLY A 26 12.20 2.00 2.95
CA GLY A 26 13.23 1.87 1.92
C GLY A 26 12.70 2.08 0.51
N TYR A 27 13.63 1.99 -0.43
CA TYR A 27 13.38 2.11 -1.86
C TYR A 27 13.29 0.73 -2.49
N GLY A 28 12.27 0.49 -3.31
CA GLY A 28 12.05 -0.82 -3.90
C GLY A 28 10.85 -0.84 -4.85
N CYS A 29 10.47 -2.03 -5.27
CA CYS A 29 9.20 -2.27 -5.94
C CYS A 29 8.18 -2.70 -4.88
N TRP A 30 7.08 -1.97 -4.78
CA TRP A 30 6.03 -2.17 -3.79
C TRP A 30 4.74 -2.54 -4.52
N ALA A 31 4.15 -3.66 -4.14
CA ALA A 31 2.93 -4.17 -4.73
C ALA A 31 1.74 -3.87 -3.82
N PHE A 32 0.72 -3.20 -4.36
CA PHE A 32 -0.52 -2.89 -3.64
C PHE A 32 -1.71 -3.50 -4.38
N GLU A 33 -2.56 -4.21 -3.66
CA GLU A 33 -3.85 -4.69 -4.13
C GLU A 33 -4.90 -3.60 -3.89
N ILE A 34 -5.47 -3.11 -4.99
CA ILE A 34 -6.43 -2.01 -5.04
C ILE A 34 -7.66 -2.52 -5.77
N GLY A 35 -8.75 -2.79 -5.03
CA GLY A 35 -10.03 -3.19 -5.65
C GLY A 35 -10.01 -4.54 -6.36
N GLY A 36 -9.05 -5.42 -6.02
CA GLY A 36 -8.86 -6.71 -6.67
C GLY A 36 -7.79 -6.72 -7.77
N GLU A 37 -7.24 -5.57 -8.13
CA GLU A 37 -6.10 -5.46 -9.04
C GLU A 37 -4.80 -5.22 -8.28
N VAL A 38 -3.71 -5.84 -8.72
CA VAL A 38 -2.38 -5.62 -8.15
C VAL A 38 -1.65 -4.56 -8.97
N LYS A 39 -1.35 -3.42 -8.33
CA LYS A 39 -0.53 -2.35 -8.89
C LYS A 39 0.86 -2.34 -8.27
N PHE A 40 1.87 -2.19 -9.12
CA PHE A 40 3.27 -2.13 -8.72
C PHE A 40 3.78 -0.70 -8.81
N TYR A 41 4.39 -0.21 -7.74
CA TYR A 41 4.97 1.12 -7.66
C TYR A 41 6.45 0.98 -7.32
N ARG A 42 7.31 1.68 -8.06
CA ARG A 42 8.75 1.68 -7.81
C ARG A 42 9.16 3.01 -7.20
N GLY A 43 9.77 2.98 -6.03
CA GLY A 43 10.09 4.20 -5.31
C GLY A 43 10.34 3.97 -3.83
N GLN A 44 10.40 5.06 -3.07
CA GLN A 44 10.30 4.93 -1.62
C GLN A 44 8.91 4.45 -1.21
N TYR A 45 8.84 3.64 -0.16
CA TYR A 45 7.56 3.15 0.38
C TYR A 45 6.56 4.28 0.64
N SER A 46 7.00 5.40 1.21
CA SER A 46 6.14 6.56 1.51
C SER A 46 5.51 7.16 0.25
N GLU A 47 6.28 7.26 -0.84
CA GLU A 47 5.80 7.74 -2.13
C GLU A 47 4.85 6.74 -2.78
N CYS A 48 5.24 5.45 -2.79
CA CYS A 48 4.44 4.37 -3.35
C CYS A 48 3.10 4.23 -2.62
N LYS A 49 3.10 4.37 -1.29
CA LYS A 49 1.91 4.38 -0.46
C LYS A 49 1.01 5.58 -0.81
N ALA A 50 1.56 6.78 -0.93
CA ALA A 50 0.79 7.96 -1.29
C ALA A 50 0.16 7.82 -2.68
N GLN A 51 0.91 7.27 -3.64
CA GLN A 51 0.43 7.00 -4.98
C GLN A 51 -0.70 5.95 -4.98
N ALA A 52 -0.51 4.84 -4.27
CA ALA A 52 -1.52 3.79 -4.13
C ALA A 52 -2.80 4.30 -3.43
N GLN A 53 -2.65 5.15 -2.41
CA GLN A 53 -3.80 5.80 -1.76
C GLN A 53 -4.53 6.75 -2.71
N LYS A 54 -3.81 7.46 -3.59
CA LYS A 54 -4.41 8.34 -4.58
C LYS A 54 -5.17 7.54 -5.64
N ASP A 55 -4.54 6.52 -6.22
CA ASP A 55 -5.18 5.59 -7.18
C ASP A 55 -6.45 4.98 -6.59
N ALA A 56 -6.39 4.52 -5.34
CA ALA A 56 -7.55 3.98 -4.65
C ALA A 56 -8.65 5.01 -4.43
N ALA A 57 -8.29 6.24 -4.04
CA ALA A 57 -9.25 7.33 -3.88
C ALA A 57 -9.93 7.70 -5.22
N GLU A 58 -9.19 7.72 -6.33
CA GLU A 58 -9.72 7.96 -7.67
C GLU A 58 -10.71 6.86 -8.11
N LEU A 59 -10.46 5.62 -7.66
CA LEU A 59 -11.34 4.48 -7.89
C LEU A 59 -12.48 4.35 -6.86
N GLY A 60 -12.59 5.25 -5.88
CA GLY A 60 -13.58 5.19 -4.81
C GLY A 60 -13.35 4.05 -3.79
N ILE A 61 -12.13 3.51 -3.74
CA ILE A 61 -11.73 2.38 -2.90
C ILE A 61 -11.19 2.91 -1.56
N ALA A 62 -11.85 2.52 -0.47
CA ALA A 62 -11.49 2.97 0.87
C ALA A 62 -10.35 2.15 1.52
N GLN A 63 -10.05 0.95 1.00
CA GLN A 63 -9.07 0.04 1.57
C GLN A 63 -8.20 -0.60 0.49
N ILE A 64 -6.89 -0.55 0.71
CA ILE A 64 -5.90 -1.22 -0.13
C ILE A 64 -5.02 -2.14 0.72
N THR A 65 -4.48 -3.20 0.12
CA THR A 65 -3.63 -4.16 0.82
C THR A 65 -2.22 -4.09 0.26
N LEU A 66 -1.21 -3.92 1.13
CA LEU A 66 0.18 -4.07 0.72
C LEU A 66 0.52 -5.56 0.62
N LEU A 67 1.02 -5.98 -0.53
CA LEU A 67 1.53 -7.32 -0.78
C LEU A 67 3.03 -7.39 -0.46
N PRO A 68 3.54 -8.57 -0.03
CA PRO A 68 4.95 -8.79 0.26
C PRO A 68 5.85 -8.68 -0.97
#